data_AF-A0A9D8MJL8-F1
#
_entry.id   AF-A0A9D8MJL8-F1
#
_cell.length_a   1.000
_cell.length_b   1.000
_cell.length_c   1.000
_cell.angle_alpha   90.00
_cell.angle_beta   90.00
_cell.angle_gamma   90.00
#
_symmetry.space_group_name_H-M   'P 1'
#
loop_
_entity.id
_entity.type
_entity.pdbx_description
1 polymer ?
#
loop_
_entity_poly.entity_id
_entity_poly.type
_entity_poly.pdbx_seq_one_letter_code
_entity_poly.pdbx_strand_id
1 'polypeptide(L)'
;MRSPKRKTEKRFFTLVELAAALTVAGFVVLITGTAAMSFWKTWEAASGLTARLEEYRKIDTVMDTLVRNAVPFNWTDRDGTNDTSSDLLFDGQEDELFFTSLRRAYAGSEGSLLFVRIRLEEDGDLVADCSLFPRFPWLVNDEDDMPWTREVLARKVRSVSFLYADRSENGELEWEEAEWDREEKSFLPLAIRMTVVWEDGTEESWLRRTAGSGASSVFGDRMSAAQGSTTR
;
A
#
# COMPACT_ATOMS: atom_id res chain seq x y z
N MET A 1 -9.56 -60.85 70.68
CA MET A 1 -8.83 -60.53 69.43
C MET A 1 -8.52 -59.03 69.40
N ARG A 2 -7.24 -58.62 69.45
CA ARG A 2 -6.81 -57.21 69.31
C ARG A 2 -5.95 -57.11 68.06
N SER A 3 -6.39 -56.32 67.09
CA SER A 3 -5.67 -56.02 65.85
C SER A 3 -4.44 -55.14 66.13
N PRO A 4 -3.26 -55.40 65.52
CA PRO A 4 -2.10 -54.54 65.71
C PRO A 4 -2.28 -53.27 64.87
N LYS A 5 -2.30 -52.11 65.53
CA LYS A 5 -2.20 -50.81 64.86
C LYS A 5 -0.81 -50.70 64.20
N ARG A 6 -0.79 -50.61 62.87
CA ARG A 6 0.41 -50.34 62.07
C ARG A 6 0.94 -48.96 62.47
N LYS A 7 2.13 -48.89 63.06
CA LYS A 7 2.83 -47.61 63.33
C LYS A 7 3.27 -47.03 61.99
N THR A 8 2.67 -45.92 61.58
CA THR A 8 3.20 -45.08 60.52
C THR A 8 4.42 -44.32 61.07
N GLU A 9 5.61 -44.69 60.60
CA GLU A 9 6.83 -43.94 60.88
C GLU A 9 6.74 -42.56 60.20
N LYS A 10 6.80 -41.51 61.01
CA LYS A 10 6.94 -40.14 60.51
C LYS A 10 8.40 -39.96 60.09
N ARG A 11 8.67 -40.00 58.78
CA ARG A 11 9.96 -39.61 58.22
C ARG A 11 10.13 -38.11 58.41
N PHE A 12 11.14 -37.71 59.18
CA PHE A 12 11.53 -36.30 59.30
C PHE A 12 12.46 -35.97 58.14
N PHE A 13 12.12 -34.91 57.40
CA PHE A 13 12.93 -34.42 56.28
C PHE A 13 14.33 -34.03 56.77
N THR A 14 15.35 -34.42 56.01
CA THR A 14 16.73 -34.01 56.32
C THR A 14 17.04 -32.64 55.73
N LEU A 15 17.91 -31.88 56.39
CA LEU A 15 18.38 -30.57 55.93
C LEU A 15 18.97 -30.62 54.50
N VAL A 16 19.62 -31.73 54.16
CA VAL A 16 20.21 -31.99 52.84
C VAL A 16 19.13 -32.15 51.77
N GLU A 17 18.02 -32.82 52.08
CA GLU A 17 16.91 -33.04 51.15
C GLU A 17 16.15 -31.72 50.86
N LEU A 18 16.00 -30.86 51.87
CA LEU A 18 15.46 -29.51 51.70
C LEU A 18 16.36 -28.64 50.81
N ALA A 19 17.68 -28.69 51.02
CA ALA A 19 18.65 -27.97 50.20
C ALA A 19 18.62 -28.47 48.74
N ALA A 20 18.57 -29.79 48.53
CA ALA A 20 18.44 -30.39 47.20
C ALA A 20 17.14 -29.97 46.50
N ALA A 21 16.00 -30.00 47.21
CA ALA A 21 14.70 -29.58 46.69
C ALA A 21 14.68 -28.10 46.28
N LEU A 22 15.25 -27.21 47.09
CA LEU A 22 15.36 -25.78 46.78
C LEU A 22 16.24 -25.53 45.56
N THR A 23 17.33 -26.30 45.42
CA THR A 23 18.23 -26.19 44.27
C THR A 23 17.52 -26.61 42.98
N VAL A 24 16.82 -27.75 43.00
CA VAL A 24 16.04 -28.24 41.86
C VAL A 24 14.91 -27.27 41.52
N ALA A 25 14.19 -26.77 42.52
CA ALA A 25 13.14 -25.77 42.30
C ALA A 25 13.71 -24.47 41.69
N GLY A 26 14.87 -24.02 42.15
CA GLY A 26 15.57 -22.87 41.57
C GLY A 26 15.92 -23.09 40.09
N PHE A 27 16.43 -24.27 39.72
CA PHE A 27 16.69 -24.62 38.32
C PHE A 27 15.42 -24.64 37.47
N VAL A 28 14.33 -25.22 37.98
CA VAL A 28 13.05 -25.24 37.27
C VAL A 28 12.56 -23.81 37.00
N VAL A 29 12.58 -22.96 38.03
CA VAL A 29 12.18 -21.54 37.90
C VAL A 29 13.05 -20.80 36.89
N LEU A 30 14.37 -21.02 36.90
CA LEU A 30 15.30 -20.43 35.93
C LEU A 30 15.01 -20.86 34.50
N ILE A 31 14.81 -22.16 34.27
CA ILE A 31 14.52 -22.71 32.95
C ILE A 31 13.19 -22.17 32.43
N THR A 32 12.13 -22.23 33.26
CA THR A 32 10.81 -21.73 32.87
C THR A 32 10.82 -20.22 32.64
N GLY A 33 11.50 -19.45 33.49
CA GLY A 33 11.64 -18.01 33.33
C GLY A 33 12.36 -17.63 32.04
N THR A 34 13.45 -18.33 31.72
CA THR A 34 14.21 -18.10 30.48
C THR A 34 13.38 -18.47 29.25
N ALA A 35 12.70 -19.61 29.28
CA ALA A 35 11.81 -20.03 28.20
C ALA A 35 10.70 -19.01 27.96
N ALA A 36 10.03 -18.55 29.02
CA ALA A 36 8.99 -17.53 28.92
C ALA A 36 9.52 -16.24 28.28
N MET A 37 10.68 -15.74 28.73
CA MET A 37 11.28 -14.53 28.16
C MET A 37 11.62 -14.68 26.68
N SER A 38 12.13 -15.84 26.27
CA SER A 38 12.39 -16.14 24.85
C SER A 38 11.10 -16.15 24.04
N PHE A 39 10.03 -16.78 24.54
CA PHE A 39 8.73 -16.76 23.88
C PHE A 39 8.18 -15.35 23.70
N TRP A 40 8.28 -14.50 24.73
CA TRP A 40 7.84 -13.10 24.64
C TRP A 40 8.58 -12.34 23.54
N LYS A 41 9.92 -12.45 23.49
CA LYS A 41 10.72 -11.81 22.44
C LYS A 41 10.38 -12.30 21.04
N THR A 42 10.22 -13.61 20.87
CA THR A 42 9.85 -14.20 19.58
C THR A 42 8.46 -13.76 19.16
N TRP A 43 7.51 -13.70 20.09
CA TRP A 43 6.16 -13.23 19.81
C TRP A 43 6.13 -11.78 19.35
N GLU A 44 6.85 -10.90 20.05
CA GLU A 44 6.94 -9.48 19.70
C GLU A 44 7.55 -9.29 18.30
N ALA A 45 8.67 -9.98 18.02
CA ALA A 45 9.28 -9.97 16.69
C ALA A 45 8.33 -10.52 15.60
N ALA A 46 7.62 -11.62 15.87
CA ALA A 46 6.67 -12.21 14.93
C ALA A 46 5.48 -11.28 14.66
N SER A 47 4.99 -10.60 15.70
CA SER A 47 3.88 -9.64 15.58
C SER A 47 4.27 -8.43 14.73
N GLY A 48 5.48 -7.89 14.90
CA GLY A 48 6.00 -6.80 14.07
C GLY A 48 6.14 -7.21 12.60
N LEU A 49 6.67 -8.41 12.33
CA LEU A 49 6.78 -8.92 10.97
C LEU A 49 5.41 -9.15 10.32
N THR A 50 4.43 -9.63 11.07
CA THR A 50 3.07 -9.87 10.54
C THR A 50 2.40 -8.55 10.17
N ALA A 51 2.48 -7.53 11.03
CA ALA A 51 1.96 -6.20 10.72
C ALA A 51 2.60 -5.62 9.45
N ARG A 52 3.92 -5.79 9.29
CA ARG A 52 4.65 -5.35 8.10
C ARG A 52 4.17 -6.03 6.82
N LEU A 53 3.96 -7.34 6.87
CA LEU A 53 3.47 -8.11 5.73
C LEU A 53 2.03 -7.72 5.36
N GLU A 54 1.21 -7.35 6.34
CA GLU A 54 -0.13 -6.83 6.07
C GLU A 54 -0.09 -5.50 5.31
N GLU A 55 0.80 -4.57 5.70
CA GLU A 55 1.01 -3.31 4.96
C GLU A 55 1.48 -3.57 3.53
N TYR A 56 2.47 -4.45 3.34
CA TYR A 56 2.97 -4.82 2.00
C TYR A 56 1.87 -5.42 1.14
N ARG A 57 1.02 -6.27 1.73
CA ARG A 57 -0.10 -6.89 1.04
C ARG A 57 -1.16 -5.86 0.64
N LYS A 58 -1.46 -4.88 1.49
CA LYS A 58 -2.41 -3.81 1.15
C LYS A 58 -1.92 -3.00 -0.04
N ILE A 59 -0.67 -2.58 0.00
CA ILE A 59 -0.03 -1.86 -1.11
C ILE A 59 -0.06 -2.71 -2.38
N ASP A 60 0.37 -3.98 -2.31
CA ASP A 60 0.37 -4.88 -3.46
C ASP A 60 -1.04 -5.06 -4.05
N THR A 61 -2.07 -5.13 -3.18
CA THR A 61 -3.47 -5.21 -3.58
C THR A 61 -3.91 -3.95 -4.32
N VAL A 62 -3.60 -2.76 -3.82
CA VAL A 62 -3.91 -1.49 -4.50
C VAL A 62 -3.22 -1.41 -5.84
N MET A 63 -1.93 -1.76 -5.90
CA MET A 63 -1.18 -1.77 -7.15
C MET A 63 -1.78 -2.74 -8.17
N ASP A 64 -2.15 -3.95 -7.74
CA ASP A 64 -2.68 -4.98 -8.65
C ASP A 64 -4.14 -4.77 -9.06
N THR A 65 -4.95 -4.22 -8.18
CA THR A 65 -6.40 -4.05 -8.42
C THR A 65 -6.77 -2.69 -8.97
N LEU A 66 -6.06 -1.63 -8.59
CA LEU A 66 -6.36 -0.27 -9.01
C LEU A 66 -5.38 0.17 -10.10
N VAL A 67 -4.08 0.22 -9.81
CA VAL A 67 -3.08 0.78 -10.73
C VAL A 67 -2.97 -0.02 -12.03
N ARG A 68 -2.97 -1.36 -11.94
CA ARG A 68 -3.01 -2.23 -13.13
C ARG A 68 -4.23 -1.95 -14.01
N ASN A 69 -5.38 -1.67 -13.39
CA ASN A 69 -6.64 -1.43 -14.08
C ASN A 69 -6.89 0.06 -14.35
N ALA A 70 -5.85 0.90 -14.29
CA ALA A 70 -5.93 2.29 -14.70
C ALA A 70 -6.35 2.39 -16.17
N VAL A 71 -7.32 3.28 -16.44
CA VAL A 71 -7.88 3.52 -17.77
C VAL A 71 -7.87 5.01 -18.09
N PRO A 72 -7.63 5.38 -19.36
CA PRO A 72 -7.78 6.76 -19.77
C PRO A 72 -9.25 7.13 -19.66
N PHE A 73 -9.54 8.16 -18.87
CA PHE A 73 -10.89 8.67 -18.69
C PHE A 73 -10.83 10.18 -18.88
N ASN A 74 -11.50 10.67 -19.91
CA ASN A 74 -11.55 12.09 -20.19
C ASN A 74 -12.88 12.65 -19.69
N TRP A 75 -12.84 13.80 -19.04
CA TRP A 75 -14.03 14.48 -18.56
C TRP A 75 -14.05 15.92 -19.07
N THR A 76 -15.24 16.44 -19.32
CA THR A 76 -15.42 17.84 -19.75
C THR A 76 -15.81 18.67 -18.54
N ASP A 77 -15.16 19.82 -18.39
CA ASP A 77 -15.43 20.71 -17.27
C ASP A 77 -16.92 21.16 -17.27
N ARG A 78 -17.51 21.21 -16.08
CA ARG A 78 -18.96 21.40 -15.88
C ARG A 78 -19.41 22.83 -16.21
N ASP A 79 -18.48 23.78 -16.26
CA ASP A 79 -18.82 25.21 -16.39
C ASP A 79 -18.97 25.71 -17.84
N GLY A 80 -18.77 24.86 -18.86
CA GLY A 80 -19.17 25.16 -20.24
C GLY A 80 -18.54 26.42 -20.84
N THR A 81 -17.50 26.96 -20.23
CA THR A 81 -16.80 28.17 -20.69
C THR A 81 -15.70 27.79 -21.68
N ASN A 82 -16.12 27.60 -22.93
CA ASN A 82 -15.29 27.48 -24.13
C ASN A 82 -14.34 26.27 -24.24
N ASP A 83 -14.41 25.70 -25.44
CA ASP A 83 -13.55 24.72 -26.07
C ASP A 83 -13.69 23.24 -25.72
N THR A 84 -13.62 22.46 -26.80
CA THR A 84 -13.91 21.03 -26.89
C THR A 84 -12.70 20.22 -26.40
N SER A 85 -12.13 20.57 -25.26
CA SER A 85 -11.01 19.86 -24.64
C SER A 85 -11.54 19.02 -23.47
N SER A 86 -11.58 17.71 -23.68
CA SER A 86 -11.83 16.74 -22.62
C SER A 86 -10.51 16.44 -21.91
N ASP A 87 -10.39 16.81 -20.63
CA ASP A 87 -9.16 16.61 -19.86
C ASP A 87 -9.06 15.16 -19.38
N LEU A 88 -7.86 14.58 -19.52
CA LEU A 88 -7.56 13.26 -18.97
C LEU A 88 -7.53 13.35 -17.43
N LEU A 89 -8.34 12.53 -16.76
CA LEU A 89 -8.35 12.38 -15.30
C LEU A 89 -7.24 11.42 -14.87
N PHE A 90 -6.02 11.89 -15.08
CA PHE A 90 -4.78 11.32 -14.61
C PHE A 90 -3.82 12.46 -14.29
N ASP A 91 -3.19 12.39 -13.13
CA ASP A 91 -2.19 13.34 -12.70
C ASP A 91 -1.12 12.58 -11.91
N GLY A 92 0.11 12.59 -12.42
CA GLY A 92 1.21 11.79 -11.91
C GLY A 92 2.32 12.67 -11.37
N GLN A 93 2.23 13.03 -10.09
CA GLN A 93 3.28 13.77 -9.38
C GLN A 93 4.36 12.82 -8.87
N GLU A 94 5.45 13.35 -8.32
CA GLU A 94 6.49 12.54 -7.69
C GLU A 94 5.97 11.84 -6.43
N ASP A 95 5.22 12.54 -5.57
CA ASP A 95 4.76 12.05 -4.26
C ASP A 95 3.25 11.77 -4.19
N GLU A 96 2.53 12.08 -5.26
CA GLU A 96 1.09 11.90 -5.37
C GLU A 96 0.70 11.31 -6.72
N LEU A 97 -0.27 10.39 -6.71
CA LEU A 97 -0.80 9.80 -7.92
C LEU A 97 -2.32 9.85 -7.93
N PHE A 98 -2.89 10.53 -8.92
CA PHE A 98 -4.32 10.54 -9.20
C PHE A 98 -4.62 9.83 -10.52
N PHE A 99 -5.60 8.93 -10.51
CA PHE A 99 -5.97 8.19 -11.71
C PHE A 99 -7.38 7.63 -11.63
N THR A 100 -7.92 7.32 -12.80
CA THR A 100 -9.17 6.58 -12.95
C THR A 100 -8.89 5.08 -13.14
N SER A 101 -9.59 4.23 -12.40
CA SER A 101 -9.43 2.78 -12.45
C SER A 101 -10.76 2.06 -12.69
N LEU A 102 -10.70 0.93 -13.38
CA LEU A 102 -11.83 0.01 -13.48
C LEU A 102 -11.92 -0.89 -12.26
N ARG A 103 -13.11 -0.94 -11.67
CA ARG A 103 -13.49 -1.93 -10.66
C ARG A 103 -14.53 -2.89 -11.22
N ARG A 104 -14.60 -4.08 -10.62
CA ARG A 104 -15.63 -5.06 -10.96
C ARG A 104 -17.01 -4.52 -10.54
N ALA A 105 -17.87 -4.27 -11.52
CA ALA A 105 -19.27 -3.93 -11.31
C ALA A 105 -20.13 -5.20 -11.26
N TYR A 106 -21.04 -5.28 -10.29
CA TYR A 106 -22.07 -6.31 -10.19
C TYR A 106 -23.45 -5.69 -10.46
N ALA A 107 -24.47 -6.53 -10.68
CA ALA A 107 -25.85 -6.06 -10.83
C ALA A 107 -26.25 -5.24 -9.60
N GLY A 108 -26.63 -3.96 -9.82
CA GLY A 108 -26.96 -3.01 -8.75
C GLY A 108 -25.80 -2.15 -8.22
N SER A 109 -24.58 -2.27 -8.78
CA SER A 109 -23.49 -1.36 -8.44
C SER A 109 -23.66 0.02 -9.07
N GLU A 110 -23.24 1.06 -8.34
CA GLU A 110 -23.34 2.47 -8.74
C GLU A 110 -22.34 2.89 -9.84
N GLY A 111 -21.58 1.94 -10.41
CA GLY A 111 -20.62 2.19 -11.47
C GLY A 111 -19.40 1.27 -11.44
N SER A 112 -18.72 1.19 -12.58
CA SER A 112 -17.49 0.41 -12.79
C SER A 112 -16.21 1.23 -12.72
N LEU A 113 -16.32 2.55 -12.55
CA LEU A 113 -15.16 3.44 -12.41
C LEU A 113 -14.93 3.79 -10.95
N LEU A 114 -13.65 3.96 -10.61
CA LEU A 114 -13.19 4.45 -9.32
C LEU A 114 -12.14 5.53 -9.59
N PHE A 115 -12.30 6.67 -8.95
CA PHE A 115 -11.33 7.77 -8.97
C PHE A 115 -10.47 7.63 -7.73
N VAL A 116 -9.16 7.50 -7.91
CA VAL A 116 -8.23 7.10 -6.86
C VAL A 116 -7.13 8.14 -6.74
N ARG A 117 -6.85 8.55 -5.51
CA ARG A 117 -5.73 9.42 -5.14
C ARG A 117 -4.86 8.68 -4.12
N ILE A 118 -3.59 8.48 -4.44
CA ILE A 118 -2.60 7.89 -3.52
C ILE A 118 -1.63 9.00 -3.13
N ARG A 119 -1.46 9.22 -1.83
CA ARG A 119 -0.54 10.24 -1.30
C ARG A 119 -0.09 9.89 0.12
N LEU A 120 1.00 10.53 0.54
CA LEU A 120 1.47 10.49 1.92
C LEU A 120 0.85 11.65 2.72
N GLU A 121 0.29 11.36 3.89
CA GLU A 121 -0.18 12.39 4.83
C GLU A 121 0.97 12.91 5.72
N GLU A 122 0.78 14.09 6.31
CA GLU A 122 1.79 14.72 7.18
C GLU A 122 2.16 13.89 8.42
N ASP A 123 1.27 13.00 8.86
CA ASP A 123 1.50 12.11 10.00
C ASP A 123 2.27 10.82 9.63
N GLY A 124 2.63 10.65 8.36
CA GLY A 124 3.37 9.50 7.85
C GLY A 124 2.48 8.31 7.47
N ASP A 125 1.16 8.49 7.35
CA ASP A 125 0.26 7.47 6.81
C ASP A 125 0.18 7.58 5.28
N LEU A 126 0.52 6.49 4.59
CA LEU A 126 0.28 6.35 3.15
C LEU A 126 -1.17 5.94 2.92
N VAL A 127 -1.93 6.78 2.23
CA VAL A 127 -3.38 6.60 2.05
C VAL A 127 -3.77 6.45 0.59
N ALA A 128 -4.83 5.70 0.35
CA ALA A 128 -5.59 5.71 -0.89
C ALA A 128 -6.99 6.27 -0.63
N ASP A 129 -7.27 7.45 -1.17
CA ASP A 129 -8.59 8.06 -1.18
C ASP A 129 -9.33 7.61 -2.46
N CYS A 130 -10.49 6.97 -2.31
CA CYS A 130 -11.29 6.43 -3.41
C CYS A 130 -12.68 7.08 -3.51
N SER A 131 -13.11 7.46 -4.72
CA SER A 131 -14.42 8.07 -5.00
C SER A 131 -15.12 7.38 -6.17
N LEU A 132 -16.45 7.29 -6.10
CA LEU A 132 -17.30 6.83 -7.20
C LEU A 132 -17.69 7.94 -8.17
N PHE A 133 -17.50 9.19 -7.76
CA PHE A 133 -17.83 10.36 -8.55
C PHE A 133 -16.55 10.94 -9.15
N PRO A 134 -16.59 11.39 -10.42
CA PRO A 134 -15.48 12.10 -11.04
C PRO A 134 -15.05 13.28 -10.18
N ARG A 135 -13.74 13.37 -9.96
CA ARG A 135 -13.08 14.40 -9.16
C ARG A 135 -11.94 14.94 -9.99
N PHE A 136 -11.70 16.23 -9.87
CA PHE A 136 -10.55 16.88 -10.46
C PHE A 136 -9.58 17.19 -9.33
N PRO A 137 -8.41 16.52 -9.25
CA PRO A 137 -7.47 16.70 -8.14
C PRO A 137 -6.96 18.15 -8.03
N TRP A 138 -6.97 18.91 -9.13
CA TRP A 138 -6.56 20.32 -9.20
C TRP A 138 -7.65 21.35 -8.85
N LEU A 139 -8.91 20.94 -8.71
CA LEU A 139 -9.97 21.84 -8.26
C LEU A 139 -10.05 21.79 -6.73
N VAL A 140 -9.47 22.81 -6.09
CA VAL A 140 -9.27 22.98 -4.63
C VAL A 140 -10.58 23.23 -3.86
N ASN A 141 -11.69 22.62 -4.25
CA ASN A 141 -12.93 22.73 -3.52
C ASN A 141 -13.17 21.44 -2.72
N ASP A 142 -12.64 21.42 -1.50
CA ASP A 142 -13.03 20.46 -0.44
C ASP A 142 -14.53 20.60 -0.04
N GLU A 143 -15.27 21.54 -0.65
CA GLU A 143 -16.68 21.85 -0.38
C GLU A 143 -17.69 20.95 -1.10
N ASP A 144 -17.26 19.92 -1.84
CA ASP A 144 -18.21 18.97 -2.41
C ASP A 144 -18.62 17.93 -1.37
N ASP A 145 -19.90 17.91 -1.00
CA ASP A 145 -20.61 16.95 -0.12
C ASP A 145 -20.43 15.44 -0.46
N MET A 146 -19.59 15.09 -1.43
CA MET A 146 -19.34 13.72 -1.86
C MET A 146 -18.16 13.09 -1.11
N PRO A 147 -18.38 12.03 -0.31
CA PRO A 147 -17.36 11.48 0.58
C PRO A 147 -16.27 10.70 -0.19
N TRP A 148 -15.01 10.94 0.18
CA TRP A 148 -13.92 10.00 -0.10
C TRP A 148 -14.05 8.78 0.82
N THR A 149 -13.89 7.59 0.25
CA THR A 149 -13.60 6.40 1.05
C THR A 149 -12.09 6.30 1.20
N ARG A 150 -11.59 6.55 2.41
CA ARG A 150 -10.16 6.50 2.73
C ARG A 150 -9.74 5.12 3.20
N GLU A 151 -8.63 4.62 2.66
CA GLU A 151 -7.94 3.42 3.14
C GLU A 151 -6.48 3.73 3.50
N VAL A 152 -6.06 3.36 4.71
CA VAL A 152 -4.66 3.46 5.14
C VAL A 152 -3.90 2.21 4.69
N LEU A 153 -2.93 2.41 3.79
CA LEU A 153 -2.13 1.36 3.16
C LEU A 153 -0.97 0.94 4.05
N ALA A 154 -0.24 1.91 4.59
CA ALA A 154 0.90 1.69 5.47
C ALA A 154 1.08 2.88 6.41
N ARG A 155 1.71 2.65 7.56
CA ARG A 155 2.03 3.68 8.55
C ARG A 155 3.53 3.86 8.69
N LYS A 156 3.94 4.97 9.31
CA LYS A 156 5.36 5.30 9.55
C LYS A 156 6.16 5.31 8.24
N VAL A 157 5.53 5.84 7.20
CA VAL A 157 6.14 6.06 5.90
C VAL A 157 6.85 7.40 5.95
N ARG A 158 8.13 7.40 5.57
CA ARG A 158 8.97 8.59 5.50
C ARG A 158 8.72 9.34 4.19
N SER A 159 8.64 8.59 3.08
CA SER A 159 8.40 9.16 1.75
C SER A 159 7.80 8.10 0.83
N VAL A 160 7.03 8.57 -0.15
CA VAL A 160 6.60 7.81 -1.31
C VAL A 160 7.09 8.52 -2.56
N SER A 161 7.50 7.76 -3.57
CA SER A 161 7.81 8.31 -4.89
C SER A 161 7.22 7.47 -6.01
N PHE A 162 6.85 8.12 -7.11
CA PHE A 162 6.28 7.52 -8.29
C PHE A 162 7.17 7.79 -9.50
N LEU A 163 7.39 6.75 -10.31
CA LEU A 163 8.00 6.88 -11.63
C LEU A 163 7.07 6.33 -12.71
N TYR A 164 7.18 6.94 -13.88
CA TYR A 164 6.29 6.71 -15.00
C TYR A 164 7.08 6.20 -16.20
N ALA A 165 6.70 5.04 -16.75
CA ALA A 165 7.37 4.51 -17.93
C ALA A 165 6.68 4.98 -19.22
N ASP A 166 7.45 5.47 -20.19
CA ASP A 166 6.99 5.66 -21.56
C ASP A 166 7.98 5.09 -22.59
N ARG A 167 7.65 5.25 -23.86
CA ARG A 167 8.54 4.99 -24.99
C ARG A 167 9.17 6.28 -25.46
N SER A 168 10.48 6.25 -25.63
CA SER A 168 11.19 7.30 -26.34
C SER A 168 10.85 7.31 -27.82
N GLU A 169 11.30 8.34 -28.53
CA GLU A 169 11.15 8.48 -29.98
C GLU A 169 11.74 7.27 -30.75
N ASN A 170 12.75 6.62 -30.17
CA ASN A 170 13.40 5.44 -30.73
C ASN A 170 12.67 4.12 -30.39
N GLY A 171 11.58 4.20 -29.63
CA GLY A 171 10.77 3.06 -29.20
C GLY A 171 11.34 2.28 -28.01
N GLU A 172 12.38 2.80 -27.35
CA GLU A 172 12.96 2.22 -26.12
C GLU A 172 12.13 2.63 -24.90
N LEU A 173 12.12 1.79 -23.86
CA LEU A 173 11.40 2.09 -22.62
C LEU A 173 12.25 3.04 -21.77
N GLU A 174 11.72 4.21 -21.46
CA GLU A 174 12.35 5.22 -20.60
C GLU A 174 11.47 5.48 -19.38
N TRP A 175 12.12 5.70 -18.23
CA TRP A 175 11.45 6.10 -16.99
C TRP A 175 11.57 7.59 -16.84
N GLU A 176 10.44 8.28 -16.76
CA GLU A 176 10.39 9.69 -16.45
C GLU A 176 10.44 9.84 -14.92
N GLU A 177 11.46 10.56 -14.46
CA GLU A 177 11.63 11.02 -13.08
C GLU A 177 10.84 12.30 -12.80
N ALA A 178 10.38 12.96 -13.85
CA ALA A 178 9.54 14.15 -13.77
C ALA A 178 8.05 13.78 -13.70
N GLU A 179 7.26 14.78 -13.33
CA GLU A 179 5.81 14.77 -13.33
C GLU A 179 5.24 14.32 -14.69
N TRP A 180 4.22 13.46 -14.65
CA TRP A 180 3.44 13.10 -15.82
C TRP A 180 2.36 14.15 -16.07
N ASP A 181 2.77 15.25 -16.69
CA ASP A 181 1.89 16.41 -16.94
C ASP A 181 0.77 16.07 -17.93
N ARG A 182 -0.47 16.30 -17.48
CA ARG A 182 -1.70 16.14 -18.26
C ARG A 182 -1.82 17.10 -19.45
N GLU A 183 -1.18 18.27 -19.38
CA GLU A 183 -1.18 19.27 -20.46
C GLU A 183 -0.29 18.80 -21.63
N GLU A 184 0.76 18.04 -21.33
CA GLU A 184 1.68 17.49 -22.33
C GLU A 184 1.24 16.12 -22.86
N LYS A 185 0.64 15.29 -21.99
CA LYS A 185 0.36 13.88 -22.28
C LYS A 185 -1.13 13.54 -22.14
N SER A 186 -1.77 13.26 -23.28
CA SER A 186 -3.18 12.83 -23.35
C SER A 186 -3.40 11.33 -23.14
N PHE A 187 -2.38 10.61 -22.66
CA PHE A 187 -2.42 9.15 -22.48
C PHE A 187 -1.76 8.73 -21.16
N LEU A 188 -2.10 7.52 -20.69
CA LEU A 188 -1.53 6.98 -19.46
C LEU A 188 -0.08 6.50 -19.66
N PRO A 189 0.75 6.49 -18.61
CA PRO A 189 2.06 5.85 -18.65
C PRO A 189 1.93 4.35 -18.90
N LEU A 190 2.93 3.71 -19.52
CA LEU A 190 2.98 2.27 -19.80
C LEU A 190 3.05 1.43 -18.53
N ALA A 191 3.74 1.95 -17.53
CA ALA A 191 3.87 1.36 -16.22
C ALA A 191 4.08 2.46 -15.19
N ILE A 192 3.67 2.16 -13.97
CA ILE A 192 3.85 3.00 -12.80
C ILE A 192 4.67 2.19 -11.80
N ARG A 193 5.74 2.80 -11.28
CA ARG A 193 6.51 2.26 -10.16
C ARG A 193 6.28 3.15 -8.96
N MET A 194 5.78 2.57 -7.87
CA MET A 194 5.70 3.22 -6.58
C MET A 194 6.83 2.70 -5.70
N THR A 195 7.58 3.60 -5.09
CA THR A 195 8.64 3.30 -4.12
C THR A 195 8.24 3.90 -2.77
N VAL A 196 8.28 3.10 -1.71
CA VAL A 196 7.95 3.54 -0.36
C VAL A 196 9.18 3.37 0.52
N VAL A 197 9.54 4.42 1.24
CA VAL A 197 10.62 4.43 2.23
C VAL A 197 9.99 4.63 3.60
N TRP A 198 10.32 3.77 4.57
CA TRP A 198 9.78 3.86 5.93
C TRP A 198 10.73 4.59 6.87
N GLU A 199 10.22 4.97 8.05
CA GLU A 199 11.00 5.64 9.08
C GLU A 199 12.23 4.85 9.53
N ASP A 200 12.17 3.51 9.50
CA ASP A 200 13.29 2.63 9.83
C ASP A 200 14.36 2.54 8.74
N GLY A 201 14.13 3.18 7.59
CA GLY A 201 15.02 3.19 6.43
C GLY A 201 14.84 2.02 5.47
N THR A 202 13.91 1.11 5.73
CA THR A 202 13.54 0.08 4.76
C THR A 202 12.93 0.74 3.53
N GLU A 203 13.22 0.20 2.36
CA GLU A 203 12.70 0.65 1.07
C GLU A 203 12.14 -0.54 0.30
N GLU A 204 10.96 -0.37 -0.28
CA GLU A 204 10.33 -1.37 -1.15
C GLU A 204 9.71 -0.69 -2.36
N SER A 205 9.64 -1.42 -3.48
CA SER A 205 9.12 -0.89 -4.74
C SER A 205 8.14 -1.86 -5.38
N TRP A 206 7.03 -1.32 -5.87
CA TRP A 206 6.01 -2.04 -6.61
C TRP A 206 5.86 -1.45 -8.00
N LEU A 207 5.91 -2.31 -9.01
CA LEU A 207 5.77 -1.93 -10.41
C LEU A 207 4.57 -2.62 -11.02
N ARG A 208 3.73 -1.86 -11.72
CA ARG A 208 2.61 -2.41 -12.50
C ARG A 208 2.50 -1.72 -13.85
N ARG A 209 2.20 -2.52 -14.87
CA ARG A 209 1.80 -2.01 -16.19
C ARG A 209 0.36 -1.53 -16.12
N THR A 210 0.07 -0.40 -16.75
CA THR A 210 -1.31 0.08 -16.89
C THR A 210 -2.00 -0.67 -18.02
N ALA A 211 -3.30 -0.93 -17.88
CA ALA A 211 -4.10 -1.57 -18.92
C ALA A 211 -4.37 -0.65 -20.12
N GLY A 212 -4.38 0.67 -19.90
CA GLY A 212 -4.76 1.67 -20.89
C GLY A 212 -3.77 1.96 -22.01
N SER A 213 -2.49 1.57 -21.87
CA SER A 213 -1.41 2.09 -22.73
C SER A 213 -0.72 1.07 -23.61
N GLY A 214 -1.46 0.09 -24.15
CA GLY A 214 -0.92 -0.75 -25.22
C GLY A 214 -0.49 0.09 -26.44
N ALA A 215 0.69 -0.18 -27.03
CA ALA A 215 1.16 0.49 -28.24
C ALA A 215 0.15 0.41 -29.41
N SER A 216 -0.70 -0.62 -29.43
CA SER A 216 -1.76 -0.82 -30.41
C SER A 216 -3.11 -0.21 -30.02
N SER A 217 -3.34 0.12 -28.74
CA SER A 217 -4.60 0.68 -28.24
C SER A 217 -4.60 2.21 -28.20
N VAL A 218 -3.43 2.86 -28.33
CA VAL A 218 -3.25 4.32 -28.28
C VAL A 218 -2.59 4.85 -29.58
N PHE A 219 -2.72 4.12 -30.69
CA PHE A 219 -2.03 4.44 -31.96
C PHE A 219 -2.36 5.85 -32.50
N GLY A 220 -3.57 6.36 -32.23
CA GLY A 220 -3.98 7.72 -32.60
C GLY A 220 -3.30 8.79 -31.76
N ASP A 221 -3.42 8.71 -30.43
CA ASP A 221 -3.00 9.81 -29.55
C ASP A 221 -1.46 9.94 -29.41
N ARG A 222 -0.74 8.81 -29.48
CA ARG A 222 0.75 8.80 -29.41
C ARG A 222 1.42 9.40 -30.65
N MET A 223 0.82 9.27 -31.84
CA MET A 223 1.37 9.86 -33.07
C MET A 223 1.21 11.38 -33.12
N SER A 224 0.10 11.91 -32.59
CA SER A 224 -0.15 13.35 -32.51
C SER A 224 0.83 14.08 -31.58
N ALA A 225 1.16 13.48 -30.43
CA ALA A 225 2.15 14.03 -29.51
C ALA A 225 3.56 14.08 -30.14
N ALA A 226 3.96 13.03 -30.87
CA ALA A 226 5.26 12.98 -31.55
C ALA A 226 5.39 14.00 -32.71
N GLN A 227 4.29 14.38 -33.36
CA GLN A 227 4.29 15.34 -34.48
C GLN A 227 4.21 16.81 -34.02
N GLY A 228 3.72 17.09 -32.80
CA GLY A 228 3.64 18.43 -32.24
C GLY A 228 5.00 19.08 -31.93
N SER A 229 6.04 18.26 -31.71
CA SER A 229 7.41 18.71 -31.41
C SER A 229 8.20 19.21 -32.64
N THR A 230 7.76 18.89 -33.87
CA THR A 230 8.50 19.24 -35.10
C THR A 230 8.17 20.63 -35.66
N THR A 231 7.42 21.47 -34.95
CA THR A 231 7.15 22.85 -35.40
C THR A 231 7.66 23.87 -34.39
N ARG A 232 8.97 24.15 -34.45
CA ARG A 232 9.55 25.42 -34.01
C ARG A 232 10.75 25.79 -34.86
#